data_AF-A0A382P2D2-F1
#
_entry.id   AF-A0A382P2D2-F1
#
_cell.length_a   1.000
_cell.length_b   1.000
_cell.length_c   1.000
_cell.angle_alpha   90.00
_cell.angle_beta   90.00
_cell.angle_gamma   90.00
#
_symmetry.space_group_name_H-M   'P 1'
#
loop_
_entity.id
_entity.type
_entity.pdbx_description
1 polymer ?
#
loop_
_entity_poly.entity_id
_entity_poly.type
_entity_poly.pdbx_seq_one_letter_code
_entity_poly.pdbx_strand_id
1 'polypeptide(L)'
;MRYHIRNLADAKPRSIGQENLFLAGGLMEYEDQKRDHRSWMDWINLNIDNAKKLYKEVGINLGEITRKLVSKIIEELRFFISKLTPVDFLCGSITFGIISFASLFLVAGIGLVSYQIFLWIKDGVWSEFTVKIVFNFLFEGTPVAQWLSNPESWFGLQKILEWLLESIPLSVALIVPSIFTLVGMMCITIAAL
;
A
#
# COMPACT_ATOMS: atom_id res chain seq x y z
N MET A 1 -98.59 3.90 37.55
CA MET A 1 -98.60 5.05 38.50
C MET A 1 -97.49 4.81 39.53
N ARG A 2 -96.59 5.78 39.77
CA ARG A 2 -95.55 5.84 40.85
C ARG A 2 -94.40 4.80 40.80
N TYR A 3 -93.15 5.19 40.52
CA TYR A 3 -92.10 5.86 41.35
C TYR A 3 -91.41 4.95 42.40
N HIS A 4 -90.09 4.68 42.22
CA HIS A 4 -88.96 4.73 43.20
C HIS A 4 -87.76 3.90 42.66
N ILE A 5 -86.59 4.44 42.26
CA ILE A 5 -85.48 5.18 42.91
C ILE A 5 -84.32 4.28 43.43
N ARG A 6 -83.08 4.65 42.99
CA ARG A 6 -81.70 4.40 43.53
C ARG A 6 -81.09 3.01 43.32
N ASN A 7 -79.78 2.81 43.06
CA ASN A 7 -78.54 3.61 43.15
C ASN A 7 -77.48 2.95 42.23
N LEU A 8 -76.72 3.69 41.41
CA LEU A 8 -75.36 4.23 41.65
C LEU A 8 -74.20 3.21 41.71
N ALA A 9 -73.20 3.52 40.87
CA ALA A 9 -71.76 3.25 41.01
C ALA A 9 -71.20 1.88 40.58
N ASP A 10 -70.59 1.85 39.38
CA ASP A 10 -69.24 1.31 39.12
C ASP A 10 -68.84 1.68 37.67
N ALA A 11 -68.06 2.74 37.42
CA ALA A 11 -66.60 2.86 37.55
C ALA A 11 -65.77 2.15 36.46
N LYS A 12 -65.48 2.86 35.34
CA LYS A 12 -64.13 3.25 34.84
C LYS A 12 -64.16 3.53 33.31
N PRO A 13 -63.56 4.65 32.82
CA PRO A 13 -63.51 4.96 31.38
C PRO A 13 -62.38 4.18 30.69
N ARG A 14 -62.65 3.57 29.53
CA ARG A 14 -61.68 2.78 28.74
C ARG A 14 -61.37 3.48 27.40
N SER A 15 -60.24 4.19 27.39
CA SER A 15 -59.19 4.31 26.33
C SER A 15 -59.50 4.43 24.82
N ILE A 16 -60.69 4.81 24.35
CA ILE A 16 -60.95 4.84 22.88
C ILE A 16 -60.23 6.01 22.13
N GLY A 17 -59.76 7.04 22.85
CA GLY A 17 -59.15 8.23 22.23
C GLY A 17 -57.69 8.11 21.80
N GLN A 18 -56.89 7.22 22.42
CA GLN A 18 -55.45 7.11 22.12
C GLN A 18 -55.12 6.12 21.00
N GLU A 19 -55.90 5.05 20.83
CA GLU A 19 -55.65 4.06 19.76
C GLU A 19 -55.89 4.66 18.36
N ASN A 20 -56.94 5.48 18.19
CA ASN A 20 -57.25 6.07 16.88
C ASN A 20 -56.23 7.14 16.46
N LEU A 21 -55.63 7.87 17.42
CA LEU A 21 -54.58 8.85 17.12
C LEU A 21 -53.25 8.17 16.80
N PHE A 22 -52.96 7.04 17.45
CA PHE A 22 -51.77 6.23 17.19
C PHE A 22 -51.86 5.52 15.82
N LEU A 23 -53.04 5.01 15.45
CA LEU A 23 -53.27 4.39 14.14
C LEU A 23 -53.24 5.42 13.00
N ALA A 24 -53.81 6.62 13.21
CA ALA A 24 -53.75 7.70 12.21
C ALA A 24 -52.33 8.27 12.05
N GLY A 25 -51.59 8.44 13.15
CA GLY A 25 -50.18 8.84 13.12
C GLY A 25 -49.30 7.80 12.42
N GLY A 26 -49.47 6.52 12.75
CA GLY A 26 -48.72 5.43 12.11
C GLY A 26 -49.04 5.24 10.62
N LEU A 27 -50.27 5.53 10.18
CA LEU A 27 -50.64 5.48 8.75
C LEU A 27 -50.05 6.64 7.95
N MET A 28 -50.04 7.86 8.49
CA MET A 28 -49.38 8.99 7.84
C MET A 28 -47.86 8.78 7.76
N GLU A 29 -47.24 8.30 8.83
CA GLU A 29 -45.80 8.03 8.87
C GLU A 29 -45.42 6.89 7.91
N TYR A 30 -46.27 5.87 7.77
CA TYR A 30 -46.09 4.79 6.80
C TYR A 30 -46.27 5.23 5.34
N GLU A 31 -47.28 6.05 5.03
CA GLU A 31 -47.46 6.58 3.67
C GLU A 31 -46.33 7.57 3.28
N ASP A 32 -45.88 8.41 4.21
CA ASP A 32 -44.78 9.35 3.98
C ASP A 32 -43.47 8.59 3.77
N GLN A 33 -43.15 7.61 4.63
CA GLN A 33 -42.00 6.72 4.46
C GLN A 33 -42.04 5.98 3.11
N LYS A 34 -43.21 5.52 2.65
CA LYS A 34 -43.36 4.82 1.37
C LYS A 34 -43.26 5.77 0.16
N ARG A 35 -43.65 7.03 0.30
CA ARG A 35 -43.53 8.06 -0.74
C ARG A 35 -42.08 8.54 -0.85
N ASP A 36 -41.42 8.72 0.28
CA ASP A 36 -40.01 9.14 0.36
C ASP A 36 -39.07 8.03 -0.14
N HIS A 37 -39.36 6.77 0.16
CA HIS A 37 -38.60 5.63 -0.35
C HIS A 37 -38.76 5.44 -1.86
N ARG A 38 -39.93 5.72 -2.44
CA ARG A 38 -40.12 5.71 -3.90
C ARG A 38 -39.35 6.84 -4.58
N SER A 39 -39.38 8.05 -4.00
CA SER A 39 -38.59 9.19 -4.47
C SER A 39 -37.08 8.90 -4.42
N TRP A 40 -36.63 8.26 -3.34
CA TRP A 40 -35.23 7.89 -3.13
C TRP A 40 -34.77 6.79 -4.10
N MET A 41 -35.60 5.77 -4.36
CA MET A 41 -35.27 4.72 -5.32
C MET A 41 -35.20 5.24 -6.76
N ASP A 42 -36.09 6.16 -7.14
CA ASP A 42 -36.05 6.79 -8.46
C ASP A 42 -34.82 7.71 -8.60
N TRP A 43 -34.47 8.45 -7.55
CA TRP A 43 -33.23 9.24 -7.49
C TRP A 43 -31.97 8.37 -7.58
N ILE A 44 -31.95 7.22 -6.91
CA ILE A 44 -30.85 6.25 -6.99
C ILE A 44 -30.71 5.70 -8.40
N ASN A 45 -31.81 5.24 -9.01
CA ASN A 45 -31.76 4.66 -10.35
C ASN A 45 -31.28 5.69 -11.38
N LEU A 46 -31.77 6.94 -11.29
CA LEU A 46 -31.32 8.04 -12.15
C LEU A 46 -29.83 8.33 -11.97
N ASN A 47 -29.32 8.33 -10.74
CA ASN A 47 -27.91 8.55 -10.47
C ASN A 47 -27.03 7.39 -10.91
N ILE A 48 -27.49 6.14 -10.77
CA ILE A 48 -26.77 4.95 -11.25
C ILE A 48 -26.65 4.98 -12.78
N ASP A 49 -27.72 5.36 -13.50
CA ASP A 49 -27.69 5.45 -14.96
C ASP A 49 -26.81 6.60 -15.46
N ASN A 50 -26.84 7.75 -14.78
CA ASN A 50 -25.92 8.85 -15.06
C ASN A 50 -24.47 8.44 -14.76
N ALA A 51 -24.22 7.74 -13.65
CA ALA A 51 -22.88 7.24 -13.31
C ALA A 51 -22.38 6.25 -14.36
N LYS A 52 -23.22 5.34 -14.87
CA LYS A 52 -22.86 4.42 -15.96
C LYS A 52 -22.53 5.15 -17.26
N LYS A 53 -23.30 6.17 -17.63
CA LYS A 53 -23.00 7.00 -18.83
C LYS A 53 -21.67 7.74 -18.66
N LEU A 54 -21.47 8.40 -17.52
CA LEU A 54 -20.23 9.10 -17.21
C LEU A 54 -19.04 8.14 -17.19
N TYR A 55 -19.17 6.95 -16.61
CA TYR A 55 -18.10 5.96 -16.59
C TYR A 55 -17.75 5.47 -18.00
N LYS A 56 -18.75 5.23 -18.84
CA LYS A 56 -18.56 4.80 -20.23
C LYS A 56 -17.91 5.92 -21.07
N GLU A 57 -18.35 7.16 -20.90
CA GLU A 57 -17.83 8.31 -21.62
C GLU A 57 -16.41 8.67 -21.16
N VAL A 58 -16.16 8.69 -19.85
CA VAL A 58 -14.81 8.87 -19.27
C VAL A 58 -13.90 7.74 -19.71
N GLY A 59 -14.35 6.48 -19.70
CA GLY A 59 -13.53 5.34 -20.13
C GLY A 59 -13.12 5.41 -21.61
N ILE A 60 -14.05 5.78 -22.50
CA ILE A 60 -13.76 5.97 -23.93
C ILE A 60 -12.81 7.16 -24.13
N ASN A 61 -13.08 8.29 -23.47
CA ASN A 61 -12.29 9.51 -23.61
C ASN A 61 -10.89 9.36 -23.00
N LEU A 62 -10.76 8.71 -21.84
CA LEU A 62 -9.46 8.32 -21.28
C LEU A 62 -8.73 7.38 -22.22
N GLY A 63 -9.39 6.35 -22.75
CA GLY A 63 -8.78 5.40 -23.68
C GLY A 63 -8.19 6.10 -24.90
N GLU A 64 -8.88 7.11 -25.43
CA GLU A 64 -8.42 7.89 -26.57
C GLU A 64 -7.26 8.83 -26.21
N ILE A 65 -7.32 9.50 -25.05
CA ILE A 65 -6.24 10.35 -24.51
C ILE A 65 -5.00 9.51 -24.20
N THR A 66 -5.16 8.36 -23.53
CA THR A 66 -4.09 7.42 -23.21
C THR A 66 -3.47 6.88 -24.49
N ARG A 67 -4.27 6.50 -25.50
CA ARG A 67 -3.73 6.02 -26.78
C ARG A 67 -2.94 7.10 -27.52
N LYS A 68 -3.38 8.37 -27.50
CA LYS A 68 -2.62 9.50 -28.05
C LYS A 68 -1.32 9.77 -27.30
N LEU A 69 -1.34 9.75 -25.96
CA LEU A 69 -0.15 9.92 -25.12
C LEU A 69 0.84 8.78 -25.36
N VAL A 70 0.36 7.54 -25.34
CA VAL A 70 1.18 6.34 -25.57
C VAL A 70 1.74 6.35 -27.00
N SER A 71 0.96 6.68 -28.02
CA SER A 71 1.49 6.74 -29.39
C SER A 71 2.58 7.80 -29.54
N LYS A 72 2.39 8.97 -28.91
CA LYS A 72 3.39 10.04 -28.92
C LYS A 72 4.67 9.62 -28.20
N ILE A 73 4.53 8.99 -27.03
CA ILE A 73 5.67 8.44 -26.27
C ILE A 73 6.39 7.36 -27.07
N ILE A 74 5.67 6.49 -27.78
CA ILE A 74 6.26 5.45 -28.63
C ILE A 74 6.99 6.06 -29.83
N GLU A 75 6.44 7.09 -30.48
CA GLU A 75 7.12 7.80 -31.57
C GLU A 75 8.39 8.50 -31.09
N GLU A 76 8.31 9.21 -29.97
CA GLU A 76 9.47 9.85 -29.34
C GLU A 76 10.52 8.80 -28.94
N LEU A 77 10.12 7.72 -28.26
CA LEU A 77 11.01 6.60 -27.94
C LEU A 77 11.64 5.99 -29.19
N ARG A 78 10.88 5.78 -30.27
CA ARG A 78 11.40 5.21 -31.51
C ARG A 78 12.40 6.15 -32.18
N PHE A 79 12.16 7.46 -32.14
CA PHE A 79 13.10 8.48 -32.60
C PHE A 79 14.38 8.46 -31.76
N PHE A 80 14.26 8.45 -30.43
CA PHE A 80 15.41 8.34 -29.53
C PHE A 80 16.18 7.03 -29.72
N ILE A 81 15.50 5.90 -29.88
CA ILE A 81 16.10 4.59 -30.17
C ILE A 81 16.82 4.61 -31.52
N SER A 82 16.27 5.28 -32.54
CA SER A 82 16.92 5.41 -33.86
C SER A 82 18.19 6.24 -33.83
N LYS A 83 18.31 7.13 -32.85
CA LYS A 83 19.47 8.02 -32.64
C LYS A 83 20.41 7.50 -31.54
N LEU A 84 20.04 6.44 -30.84
CA LEU A 84 20.81 5.82 -29.78
C LEU A 84 21.94 4.99 -30.40
N THR A 85 23.18 5.33 -30.06
CA THR A 85 24.33 4.50 -30.43
C THR A 85 24.25 3.19 -29.63
N PRO A 86 24.69 2.03 -30.15
CA PRO A 86 24.76 0.79 -29.37
C PRO A 86 25.53 0.95 -28.05
N VAL A 87 26.52 1.85 -28.04
CA VAL A 87 27.29 2.23 -26.85
C VAL A 87 26.42 2.91 -25.80
N ASP A 88 25.53 3.82 -26.20
CA ASP A 88 24.60 4.53 -25.31
C ASP A 88 23.58 3.57 -24.71
N PHE A 89 23.11 2.59 -25.49
CA PHE A 89 22.23 1.53 -25.02
C PHE A 89 22.91 0.66 -23.95
N LEU A 90 24.15 0.22 -24.21
CA LEU A 90 24.92 -0.57 -23.24
C LEU A 90 25.21 0.24 -21.97
N CYS A 91 25.67 1.48 -22.11
CA CYS A 91 25.95 2.37 -20.98
C CYS A 91 24.69 2.64 -20.14
N GLY A 92 23.57 2.91 -20.80
CA GLY A 92 22.27 3.09 -20.15
C GLY A 92 21.81 1.84 -19.41
N SER A 93 21.97 0.65 -20.01
CA SER A 93 21.61 -0.63 -19.38
C SER A 93 22.46 -0.94 -18.15
N ILE A 94 23.77 -0.65 -18.18
CA ILE A 94 24.67 -0.83 -17.04
C ILE A 94 24.28 0.13 -15.91
N THR A 95 24.05 1.40 -16.25
CA THR A 95 23.62 2.43 -15.29
C THR A 95 22.30 2.05 -14.63
N PHE A 96 21.32 1.64 -15.42
CA PHE A 96 20.03 1.17 -14.92
C PHE A 96 20.15 -0.09 -14.05
N GLY A 97 21.02 -1.02 -14.44
CA GLY A 97 21.32 -2.22 -13.66
C GLY A 97 21.90 -1.90 -12.29
N ILE A 98 22.90 -1.01 -12.22
CA ILE A 98 23.52 -0.57 -10.96
C ILE A 98 22.50 0.12 -10.06
N ILE A 99 21.71 1.07 -10.60
CA ILE A 99 20.68 1.79 -9.86
C ILE A 99 19.62 0.82 -9.32
N SER A 100 19.15 -0.11 -10.16
CA SER A 100 18.14 -1.10 -9.76
C SER A 100 18.66 -2.01 -8.65
N PHE A 101 19.89 -2.49 -8.79
CA PHE A 101 20.51 -3.36 -7.79
C PHE A 101 20.73 -2.66 -6.45
N ALA A 102 21.24 -1.43 -6.46
CA ALA A 102 21.38 -0.60 -5.25
C ALA A 102 20.01 -0.31 -4.60
N SER A 103 18.98 -0.06 -5.41
CA SER A 103 17.62 0.16 -4.91
C SER A 103 17.05 -1.06 -4.20
N LEU A 104 17.28 -2.27 -4.73
CA LEU A 104 16.86 -3.52 -4.07
C LEU A 104 17.49 -3.68 -2.69
N PHE A 105 18.79 -3.41 -2.57
CA PHE A 105 19.47 -3.46 -1.26
C PHE A 105 18.97 -2.38 -0.30
N LEU A 106 18.69 -1.18 -0.79
CA LEU A 106 18.11 -0.12 0.04
C LEU A 106 16.74 -0.52 0.58
N VAL A 107 15.86 -1.06 -0.28
CA VAL A 107 14.53 -1.55 0.13
C VAL A 107 14.66 -2.71 1.12
N ALA A 108 15.56 -3.66 0.87
CA ALA A 108 15.83 -4.76 1.79
C ALA A 108 16.34 -4.27 3.15
N GLY A 109 17.24 -3.28 3.17
CA GLY A 109 17.76 -2.66 4.38
C GLY A 109 16.68 -1.94 5.19
N ILE A 110 15.84 -1.12 4.54
CA ILE A 110 14.69 -0.46 5.18
C ILE A 110 13.69 -1.47 5.70
N GLY A 111 13.40 -2.53 4.92
CA GLY A 111 12.54 -3.63 5.34
C GLY A 111 13.08 -4.33 6.59
N LEU A 112 14.40 -4.56 6.66
CA LEU A 112 15.05 -5.16 7.81
C LEU A 112 14.98 -4.27 9.05
N VAL A 113 15.20 -2.95 8.92
CA VAL A 113 15.01 -1.99 10.03
C VAL A 113 13.56 -1.98 10.49
N SER A 114 12.61 -1.99 9.56
CA SER A 114 11.18 -2.04 9.88
C SER A 114 10.83 -3.31 10.66
N TYR A 115 11.41 -4.44 10.26
CA TYR A 115 11.27 -5.71 10.97
C TYR A 115 11.90 -5.68 12.37
N GLN A 116 13.09 -5.08 12.51
CA GLN A 116 13.73 -4.89 13.82
C GLN A 116 12.88 -4.03 14.77
N ILE A 117 12.28 -2.96 14.26
CA ILE A 117 11.34 -2.11 15.03
C ILE A 117 10.12 -2.92 15.46
N PHE A 118 9.54 -3.73 14.56
CA PHE A 118 8.40 -4.59 14.88
C PHE A 118 8.74 -5.59 15.98
N LEU A 119 9.88 -6.28 15.88
CA LEU A 119 10.36 -7.21 16.92
C LEU A 119 10.60 -6.48 18.23
N TRP A 120 11.19 -5.29 18.19
CA TRP A 120 11.44 -4.49 19.38
C TRP A 120 10.13 -4.10 20.09
N ILE A 121 9.08 -3.73 19.37
CA ILE A 121 7.76 -3.44 19.94
C ILE A 121 7.14 -4.69 20.59
N LYS A 122 7.33 -5.88 19.98
CA LYS A 122 6.77 -7.13 20.48
C LYS A 122 7.50 -7.67 21.70
N ASP A 123 8.83 -7.66 21.67
CA ASP A 123 9.68 -8.36 22.64
C ASP A 123 10.38 -7.41 23.62
N GLY A 124 10.30 -6.10 23.41
CA GLY A 124 10.94 -5.07 24.24
C GLY A 124 12.47 -5.00 24.10
N VAL A 125 13.07 -5.90 23.32
CA VAL A 125 14.53 -6.03 23.13
C VAL A 125 14.87 -5.76 21.67
N TRP A 126 15.88 -4.92 21.44
CA TRP A 126 16.36 -4.62 20.10
C TRP A 126 17.09 -5.82 19.51
N SER A 127 16.67 -6.29 18.34
CA SER A 127 17.29 -7.45 17.68
C SER A 127 18.44 -7.03 16.77
N GLU A 128 19.66 -7.44 17.11
CA GLU A 128 20.85 -7.22 16.29
C GLU A 128 20.98 -8.33 15.24
N PHE A 129 20.89 -7.95 13.96
CA PHE A 129 21.20 -8.84 12.85
C PHE A 129 22.53 -8.43 12.25
N THR A 130 23.52 -9.32 12.29
CA THR A 130 24.88 -9.05 11.77
C THR A 130 25.05 -9.58 10.35
N VAL A 131 26.01 -9.02 9.61
CA VAL A 131 26.32 -9.46 8.23
C VAL A 131 26.75 -10.93 8.19
N LYS A 132 27.34 -11.43 9.28
CA LYS A 132 27.72 -12.84 9.46
C LYS A 132 26.59 -13.83 9.15
N ILE A 133 25.33 -13.50 9.46
CA ILE A 133 24.17 -14.37 9.19
C ILE A 133 24.03 -14.61 7.68
N VAL A 134 24.05 -13.54 6.89
CA VAL A 134 23.93 -13.62 5.42
C VAL A 134 25.18 -14.24 4.81
N PHE A 135 26.35 -13.91 5.33
CA PHE A 135 27.61 -14.51 4.87
C PHE A 135 27.60 -16.03 5.05
N ASN A 136 27.25 -16.52 6.23
CA ASN A 136 27.18 -17.95 6.49
C ASN A 136 26.16 -18.63 5.58
N PHE A 137 25.00 -18.00 5.35
CA PHE A 137 23.98 -18.54 4.45
C PHE A 137 24.44 -18.61 2.98
N LEU A 138 25.14 -17.58 2.49
CA LEU A 138 25.58 -17.52 1.09
C LEU A 138 26.81 -18.38 0.81
N PHE A 139 27.70 -18.51 1.80
CA PHE A 139 29.01 -19.16 1.66
C PHE A 139 29.10 -20.48 2.41
N GLU A 140 27.98 -21.04 2.86
CA GLU A 140 27.94 -22.34 3.52
C GLU A 140 28.62 -23.41 2.65
N GLY A 141 29.56 -24.16 3.23
CA GLY A 141 30.29 -25.20 2.51
C GLY A 141 31.28 -24.71 1.45
N THR A 142 31.51 -23.40 1.32
CA THR A 142 32.51 -22.86 0.39
C THR A 142 33.91 -22.79 1.03
N PRO A 143 34.99 -22.80 0.23
CA PRO A 143 36.36 -22.64 0.74
C PRO A 143 36.57 -21.35 1.53
N VAL A 144 35.81 -20.29 1.22
CA VAL A 144 35.89 -19.00 1.91
C VAL A 144 35.40 -19.13 3.35
N ALA A 145 34.30 -19.84 3.60
CA ALA A 145 33.80 -20.09 4.94
C ALA A 145 34.72 -21.01 5.75
N GLN A 146 35.32 -22.02 5.09
CA GLN A 146 36.31 -22.90 5.72
C GLN A 146 37.58 -22.12 6.10
N TRP A 147 38.09 -21.27 5.20
CA TRP A 147 39.25 -20.41 5.47
C TRP A 147 38.97 -19.41 6.60
N LEU A 148 37.77 -18.84 6.66
CA LEU A 148 37.40 -17.91 7.75
C LEU A 148 37.41 -18.61 9.12
N SER A 149 37.06 -19.91 9.14
CA SER A 149 37.03 -20.73 10.36
C SER A 149 38.40 -21.28 10.74
N ASN A 150 39.21 -21.69 9.74
CA ASN A 150 40.56 -22.21 9.90
C ASN A 150 41.49 -21.60 8.83
N PRO A 151 42.07 -20.41 9.07
CA PRO A 151 42.87 -19.73 8.07
C PRO A 151 44.24 -20.40 7.91
N GLU A 152 44.48 -21.00 6.74
CA GLU A 152 45.80 -21.54 6.37
C GLU A 152 46.80 -20.43 5.99
N SER A 153 46.30 -19.22 5.66
CA SER A 153 47.12 -18.06 5.29
C SER A 153 46.36 -16.74 5.51
N TRP A 154 47.05 -15.60 5.42
CA TRP A 154 46.43 -14.25 5.47
C TRP A 154 45.61 -13.98 6.74
N PHE A 155 46.15 -14.39 7.90
CA PHE A 155 45.50 -14.24 9.21
C PHE A 155 45.03 -12.81 9.52
N GLY A 156 45.80 -11.79 9.13
CA GLY A 156 45.39 -10.39 9.30
C GLY A 156 44.11 -10.04 8.54
N LEU A 157 43.98 -10.51 7.30
CA LEU A 157 42.77 -10.31 6.50
C LEU A 157 41.59 -11.09 7.08
N GLN A 158 41.83 -12.32 7.57
CA GLN A 158 40.81 -13.12 8.26
C GLN A 158 40.23 -12.36 9.45
N LYS A 159 41.10 -11.76 10.29
CA LYS A 159 40.65 -10.98 11.45
C LYS A 159 39.89 -9.72 11.08
N ILE A 160 40.33 -9.00 10.04
CA ILE A 160 39.59 -7.82 9.55
C ILE A 160 38.21 -8.23 9.02
N LEU A 161 38.13 -9.32 8.27
CA LEU A 161 36.86 -9.80 7.71
C LEU A 161 35.91 -10.32 8.80
N GLU A 162 36.43 -11.09 9.77
CA GLU A 162 35.68 -11.54 10.94
C GLU A 162 35.14 -10.34 11.73
N TRP A 163 35.99 -9.35 12.00
CA TRP A 163 35.59 -8.11 12.64
C TRP A 163 34.51 -7.37 11.85
N LEU A 164 34.62 -7.28 10.53
CA LEU A 164 33.65 -6.64 9.65
C LEU A 164 32.28 -7.35 9.69
N LEU A 165 32.30 -8.68 9.64
CA LEU A 165 31.10 -9.52 9.62
C LEU A 165 30.32 -9.46 10.95
N GLU A 166 31.03 -9.31 12.07
CA GLU A 166 30.44 -9.26 13.41
C GLU A 166 30.08 -7.85 13.86
N SER A 167 30.88 -6.85 13.53
CA SER A 167 30.72 -5.49 14.05
C SER A 167 29.68 -4.67 13.28
N ILE A 168 29.41 -5.00 12.01
CA ILE A 168 28.49 -4.23 11.18
C ILE A 168 27.08 -4.85 11.21
N PRO A 169 26.05 -4.07 11.61
CA PRO A 169 24.66 -4.50 11.46
C PRO A 169 24.31 -4.65 9.98
N LEU A 170 23.60 -5.73 9.65
CA LEU A 170 23.20 -6.05 8.28
C LEU A 170 22.40 -4.92 7.63
N SER A 171 21.48 -4.28 8.38
CA SER A 171 20.70 -3.13 7.87
C SER A 171 21.59 -1.98 7.44
N VAL A 172 22.62 -1.64 8.22
CA VAL A 172 23.57 -0.58 7.91
C VAL A 172 24.41 -0.96 6.68
N ALA A 173 24.89 -2.20 6.61
CA ALA A 173 25.64 -2.72 5.48
C ALA A 173 24.84 -2.69 4.16
N LEU A 174 23.52 -2.79 4.23
CA LEU A 174 22.64 -2.69 3.06
C LEU A 174 22.31 -1.24 2.69
N ILE A 175 21.99 -0.40 3.67
CA ILE A 175 21.52 0.97 3.42
C ILE A 175 22.66 1.89 3.00
N VAL A 176 23.77 1.90 3.75
CA VAL A 176 24.82 2.93 3.57
C VAL A 176 25.46 2.86 2.19
N PRO A 177 25.96 1.69 1.73
CA PRO A 177 26.54 1.59 0.39
C PRO A 177 25.52 1.92 -0.71
N SER A 178 24.26 1.51 -0.53
CA SER A 178 23.20 1.77 -1.50
C SER A 178 22.91 3.26 -1.66
N ILE A 179 22.85 4.02 -0.57
CA ILE A 179 22.69 5.48 -0.64
C ILE A 179 23.88 6.11 -1.37
N PHE A 180 25.11 5.74 -1.02
CA PHE A 180 26.30 6.28 -1.68
C PHE A 180 26.32 5.96 -3.18
N THR A 181 25.96 4.74 -3.58
CA THR A 181 25.86 4.36 -4.99
C THR A 181 24.77 5.16 -5.70
N LEU A 182 23.58 5.28 -5.11
CA LEU A 182 22.48 6.01 -5.74
C LEU A 182 22.79 7.51 -5.90
N VAL A 183 23.34 8.15 -4.87
CA VAL A 183 23.78 9.55 -4.93
C VAL A 183 24.90 9.72 -5.95
N GLY A 184 25.89 8.83 -5.94
CA GLY A 184 26.99 8.85 -6.91
C GLY A 184 26.49 8.71 -8.35
N MET A 185 25.59 7.78 -8.61
CA MET A 185 25.00 7.57 -9.94
C MET A 185 24.09 8.75 -10.35
N MET A 186 23.38 9.39 -9.41
CA MET A 186 22.62 10.60 -9.69
C MET A 186 23.54 11.75 -10.12
N CYS A 187 24.68 11.94 -9.44
CA CYS A 187 25.67 12.94 -9.84
C CYS A 187 26.25 12.67 -11.24
N ILE A 188 26.58 11.41 -11.54
CA ILE A 188 27.12 11.01 -12.85
C ILE A 188 26.10 11.23 -13.96
N THR A 189 24.84 10.85 -13.74
CA THR A 189 23.76 11.02 -14.73
C THR A 189 23.43 12.48 -14.99
N ILE A 190 23.46 13.34 -13.95
CA ILE A 190 23.32 14.79 -14.12
C ILE A 190 24.51 15.38 -14.90
N ALA A 191 25.73 14.96 -14.58
CA ALA A 191 26.93 15.46 -15.26
C ALA A 191 27.04 15.00 -16.72
N ALA A 192 26.36 13.90 -17.07
CA ALA A 192 26.31 13.38 -18.44
C ALA A 192 25.20 14.02 -19.30
N LEU A 193 24.29 14.80 -18.69
CA LEU A 193 23.18 15.50 -19.35
C LEU A 193 23.62 16.87 -19.88
#